data_AF-A0A1X0RV36-F1
#
_entry.id   AF-A0A1X0RV36-F1
#
_cell.length_a   1.000
_cell.length_b   1.000
_cell.length_c   1.000
_cell.angle_alpha   90.00
_cell.angle_beta   90.00
_cell.angle_gamma   90.00
#
_symmetry.space_group_name_H-M   'P 1'
#
loop_
_entity.id
_entity.type
_entity.pdbx_description
1 polymer ?
#
loop_
_entity_poly.entity_id
_entity_poly.type
_entity_poly.pdbx_seq_one_letter_code
_entity_poly.pdbx_strand_id
1 'polypeptide(L)'
;HIVAGAGELHLEICLKDLEEDHAQVPLKVGNPVVQYRETVTAESSMDCLSKSPNKHNRIYMRALPLADELSDEIESGKISAKDDFKSRARVLADKYEWDVTEARKIWCFGPDGTGPNLLVDITKQVQYLGEIKDSCVAAFQWATKEGPIAEENLRGCRFNILDVTLHADAIHRGGGQIIPTCRRVVYASVLTASPGIQEPVYLVEIQCPDSAIGGIYSCLNKRRGQVFSEEQKPGTPIVNVKAYLPINESFGFNADLRSATSGQAFPQAVFDHWQLMSGNPLEAGNKVYDIVRDVRTRKGLTPDIPGLDKYYDKL
;
A
#
# COMPACT_ATOMS: atom_id res chain seq x y z
N HIS A 1 -3.36 12.86 -16.95
CA HIS A 1 -3.70 11.45 -17.21
C HIS A 1 -2.57 10.58 -16.69
N ILE A 2 -2.88 9.39 -16.15
CA ILE A 2 -1.88 8.45 -15.64
C ILE A 2 -1.90 7.21 -16.54
N VAL A 3 -0.72 6.80 -17.00
CA VAL A 3 -0.49 5.53 -17.70
C VAL A 3 0.39 4.68 -16.78
N ALA A 4 -0.06 3.47 -16.47
CA ALA A 4 0.69 2.53 -15.64
C ALA A 4 1.15 1.35 -16.50
N GLY A 5 2.40 0.93 -16.32
CA GLY A 5 3.00 -0.19 -17.02
C GLY A 5 3.67 -1.16 -16.05
N ALA A 6 4.01 -2.35 -16.54
CA ALA A 6 4.66 -3.40 -15.75
C ALA A 6 6.16 -3.11 -15.47
N GLY A 7 6.77 -2.23 -16.27
CA GLY A 7 8.17 -1.82 -16.15
C GLY A 7 8.51 -0.72 -17.15
N GLU A 8 9.75 -0.24 -17.10
CA GLU A 8 10.24 0.90 -17.89
C GLU A 8 10.05 0.70 -19.39
N LEU A 9 10.54 -0.43 -19.94
CA LEU A 9 10.42 -0.74 -21.37
C LEU A 9 8.96 -0.91 -21.82
N HIS A 10 8.12 -1.53 -21.00
CA HIS A 10 6.70 -1.68 -21.32
C HIS A 10 6.03 -0.31 -21.39
N LEU A 11 6.33 0.58 -20.44
CA LEU A 11 5.79 1.93 -20.44
C LEU A 11 6.28 2.75 -21.64
N GLU A 12 7.56 2.63 -22.01
CA GLU A 12 8.14 3.30 -23.19
C GLU A 12 7.41 2.91 -24.47
N ILE A 13 7.17 1.61 -24.68
CA ILE A 13 6.42 1.11 -25.84
C ILE A 13 4.99 1.61 -25.81
N CYS A 14 4.28 1.50 -24.68
CA CYS A 14 2.90 1.98 -24.57
C CYS A 14 2.76 3.49 -24.86
N LEU A 15 3.74 4.29 -24.43
CA LEU A 15 3.72 5.74 -24.68
C LEU A 15 4.01 6.05 -26.15
N LYS A 16 4.93 5.31 -26.77
CA LYS A 16 5.21 5.41 -28.21
C LYS A 16 3.98 5.06 -29.04
N ASP A 17 3.35 3.93 -28.78
CA ASP A 17 2.15 3.48 -29.48
C ASP A 17 0.99 4.48 -29.26
N LEU A 18 0.89 5.06 -28.06
CA LEU A 18 -0.10 6.09 -27.77
C LEU A 18 0.14 7.37 -28.59
N GLU A 19 1.38 7.82 -28.71
CA GLU A 19 1.74 9.04 -29.45
C GLU A 19 1.66 8.85 -30.97
N GLU A 20 2.15 7.73 -31.49
CA GLU A 20 2.28 7.49 -32.94
C GLU A 20 1.01 6.90 -33.57
N ASP A 21 0.33 5.98 -32.89
CA ASP A 21 -0.76 5.20 -33.48
C ASP A 21 -2.14 5.54 -32.92
N HIS A 22 -2.28 5.64 -31.59
CA HIS A 22 -3.60 5.73 -30.96
C HIS A 22 -4.13 7.16 -30.85
N ALA A 23 -3.33 8.08 -30.31
CA ALA A 23 -3.73 9.48 -30.09
C ALA A 23 -3.25 10.38 -31.24
N GLN A 24 -2.11 10.04 -31.87
CA GLN A 24 -1.54 10.77 -33.01
C GLN A 24 -1.31 12.26 -32.74
N VAL A 25 -0.94 12.58 -31.50
CA VAL A 25 -0.69 13.96 -31.03
C VAL A 25 0.57 14.00 -30.17
N PRO A 26 1.38 15.07 -30.26
CA PRO A 26 2.58 15.20 -29.44
C PRO A 26 2.27 15.09 -27.95
N LEU A 27 2.96 14.18 -27.25
CA LEU A 27 2.75 13.96 -25.83
C LEU A 27 3.83 14.65 -24.99
N LYS A 28 3.41 15.30 -23.91
CA LYS A 28 4.32 15.78 -22.86
C LYS A 28 4.37 14.75 -21.74
N VAL A 29 5.39 13.90 -21.78
CA VAL A 29 5.61 12.82 -20.81
C VAL A 29 6.48 13.33 -19.65
N GLY A 30 6.06 13.05 -18.42
CA GLY A 30 6.88 13.29 -17.22
C GLY A 30 7.79 12.10 -16.89
N ASN A 31 8.71 12.25 -15.95
CA ASN A 31 9.55 11.13 -15.52
C ASN A 31 8.69 9.96 -15.00
N PRO A 32 9.08 8.70 -15.29
CA PRO A 32 8.43 7.54 -14.68
C PRO A 32 8.41 7.65 -13.16
N VAL A 33 7.31 7.20 -12.56
CA VAL A 33 7.12 7.25 -11.11
C VAL A 33 6.75 5.88 -10.59
N VAL A 34 7.22 5.58 -9.39
CA VAL A 34 6.85 4.37 -8.66
C VAL A 34 5.67 4.68 -7.76
N GLN A 35 4.69 3.78 -7.74
CA GLN A 35 3.61 3.81 -6.76
C GLN A 35 4.08 3.13 -5.48
N TYR A 36 3.85 3.78 -4.35
CA TYR A 36 4.17 3.21 -3.04
C TYR A 36 2.89 2.69 -2.39
N ARG A 37 3.03 2.03 -1.24
CA ARG A 37 1.89 1.78 -0.35
C ARG A 37 2.15 2.40 1.00
N GLU A 38 1.10 2.91 1.62
CA GLU A 38 1.15 3.40 2.99
C GLU A 38 0.77 2.25 3.93
N THR A 39 1.43 2.14 5.07
CA THR A 39 1.14 1.08 6.05
C THR A 39 1.36 1.58 7.47
N VAL A 40 1.06 0.73 8.44
CA VAL A 40 1.31 0.96 9.86
C VAL A 40 2.17 -0.19 10.38
N THR A 41 3.04 0.09 11.35
CA THR A 41 3.98 -0.93 11.88
C THR A 41 3.68 -1.32 13.32
N ALA A 42 2.81 -0.57 14.00
CA ALA A 42 2.40 -0.83 15.38
C ALA A 42 0.90 -0.57 15.55
N GLU A 43 0.33 -1.02 16.67
CA GLU A 43 -0.99 -0.55 17.08
C GLU A 43 -0.96 0.95 17.37
N SER A 44 -2.05 1.67 17.05
CA SER A 44 -2.22 3.07 17.43
C SER A 44 -1.89 3.30 18.90
N SER A 45 -1.01 4.26 19.18
CA SER A 45 -0.57 4.58 20.55
C SER A 45 -1.69 5.13 21.45
N MET A 46 -2.83 5.49 20.88
CA MET A 46 -4.00 6.02 21.59
C MET A 46 -5.30 5.76 20.82
N ASP A 47 -6.43 5.86 21.52
CA ASP A 47 -7.75 5.87 20.90
C ASP A 47 -7.93 7.15 20.08
N CYS A 48 -8.08 7.00 18.77
CA CYS A 48 -8.33 8.13 17.89
C CYS A 48 -9.81 8.45 17.88
N LEU A 49 -10.14 9.73 18.03
CA LEU A 49 -11.52 10.24 18.04
C LEU A 49 -11.70 11.24 16.90
N SER A 50 -12.80 11.10 16.15
CA SER A 50 -13.31 12.17 15.30
C SER A 50 -14.80 12.44 15.56
N LYS A 51 -15.17 13.72 15.50
CA LYS A 51 -16.54 14.25 15.65
C LYS A 51 -17.09 14.64 14.28
N SER A 52 -18.39 14.43 14.08
CA SER A 52 -19.08 14.90 12.88
C SER A 52 -19.13 16.43 12.77
N PRO A 53 -19.33 16.99 11.56
CA PRO A 53 -19.46 18.43 11.37
C PRO A 53 -20.53 19.08 12.28
N ASN A 54 -21.65 18.38 12.53
CA ASN A 54 -22.69 18.83 13.46
C ASN A 54 -22.37 18.56 14.94
N LYS A 55 -21.21 17.97 15.27
CA LYS A 55 -20.71 17.63 16.61
C LYS A 55 -21.56 16.63 17.41
N HIS A 56 -22.57 16.02 16.80
CA HIS A 56 -23.47 15.09 17.49
C HIS A 56 -23.00 13.64 17.45
N ASN A 57 -22.18 13.27 16.46
CA ASN A 57 -21.69 11.90 16.31
C ASN A 57 -20.18 11.86 16.58
N ARG A 58 -19.73 10.76 17.18
CA ARG A 58 -18.31 10.50 17.44
C ARG A 58 -17.98 9.07 17.09
N ILE A 59 -16.82 8.86 16.47
CA ILE A 59 -16.29 7.53 16.17
C ILE A 59 -14.92 7.41 16.82
N TYR A 60 -14.71 6.31 17.54
CA TYR A 60 -13.43 5.93 18.15
C TYR A 60 -12.82 4.76 17.39
N MET A 61 -11.54 4.85 17.05
CA MET A 61 -10.85 3.85 16.24
C MET A 61 -9.39 3.67 16.65
N ARG A 62 -8.86 2.48 16.40
CA ARG A 62 -7.42 2.18 16.35
C ARG A 62 -7.06 1.46 15.07
N ALA A 63 -5.84 1.70 14.59
CA ALA A 63 -5.21 0.95 13.52
C ALA A 63 -4.22 -0.06 14.10
N LEU A 64 -4.10 -1.21 13.44
CA LEU A 64 -3.14 -2.27 13.74
C LEU A 64 -2.54 -2.80 12.43
N PRO A 65 -1.28 -3.26 12.42
CA PRO A 65 -0.71 -3.94 11.27
C PRO A 65 -1.39 -5.28 11.02
N LEU A 66 -1.54 -5.65 9.75
CA LEU A 66 -1.82 -7.02 9.32
C LEU A 66 -0.50 -7.76 9.11
N ALA A 67 -0.52 -9.08 9.27
CA ALA A 67 0.60 -9.91 8.84
C ALA A 67 0.79 -9.79 7.32
N ASP A 68 2.04 -9.78 6.86
CA ASP A 68 2.36 -9.68 5.43
C ASP A 68 1.74 -10.84 4.64
N GLU A 69 1.86 -12.07 5.16
CA GLU A 69 1.22 -13.25 4.56
C GLU A 69 -0.30 -13.10 4.42
N LEU A 70 -0.98 -12.45 5.37
CA LEU A 70 -2.42 -12.22 5.26
C LEU A 70 -2.72 -11.20 4.16
N SER A 71 -1.91 -10.16 4.03
CA SER A 71 -2.05 -9.17 2.96
C SER A 71 -1.90 -9.82 1.58
N ASP A 72 -0.92 -10.71 1.41
CA ASP A 72 -0.68 -11.43 0.16
C ASP A 72 -1.81 -12.43 -0.16
N GLU A 73 -2.36 -13.12 0.85
CA GLU A 73 -3.50 -14.02 0.66
C GLU A 73 -4.79 -13.28 0.29
N ILE A 74 -4.95 -12.05 0.75
CA ILE A 74 -6.07 -11.19 0.34
C ILE A 74 -5.87 -10.71 -1.11
N GLU A 75 -4.67 -10.24 -1.46
CA GLU A 75 -4.36 -9.76 -2.81
C GLU A 75 -4.44 -10.87 -3.87
N SER A 76 -4.05 -12.10 -3.51
CA SER A 76 -4.19 -13.28 -4.37
C SER A 76 -5.61 -13.84 -4.44
N GLY A 77 -6.54 -13.33 -3.62
CA GLY A 77 -7.94 -13.73 -3.60
C GLY A 77 -8.23 -15.05 -2.86
N LYS A 78 -7.26 -15.60 -2.12
CA LYS A 78 -7.47 -16.77 -1.24
C LYS A 78 -8.38 -16.44 -0.06
N ILE A 79 -8.29 -15.21 0.44
CA ILE A 79 -9.20 -14.65 1.45
C ILE A 79 -9.89 -13.44 0.82
N SER A 80 -11.22 -13.49 0.73
CA SER A 80 -11.99 -12.48 0.02
C SER A 80 -13.19 -11.95 0.81
N ALA A 81 -13.67 -10.78 0.39
CA ALA A 81 -14.93 -10.24 0.89
C ALA A 81 -16.15 -11.11 0.54
N LYS A 82 -16.06 -11.93 -0.53
CA LYS A 82 -17.14 -12.77 -1.05
C LYS A 82 -17.31 -14.09 -0.29
N ASP A 83 -16.29 -14.49 0.46
CA ASP A 83 -16.32 -15.74 1.21
C ASP A 83 -17.39 -15.70 2.32
N ASP A 84 -17.92 -16.86 2.67
CA ASP A 84 -18.79 -16.98 3.84
C ASP A 84 -18.06 -16.49 5.09
N PHE A 85 -18.66 -15.53 5.79
CA PHE A 85 -18.02 -14.81 6.90
C PHE A 85 -17.64 -15.74 8.07
N LYS A 86 -18.35 -16.86 8.28
CA LYS A 86 -18.01 -17.82 9.35
C LYS A 86 -16.80 -18.65 8.95
N SER A 87 -16.74 -19.09 7.70
CA SER A 87 -15.61 -19.85 7.15
C SER A 87 -14.35 -18.98 7.12
N ARG A 88 -14.46 -17.75 6.61
CA ARG A 88 -13.38 -16.75 6.65
C ARG A 88 -12.87 -16.50 8.06
N ALA A 89 -13.78 -16.34 9.02
CA ALA A 89 -13.39 -16.10 10.41
C ALA A 89 -12.63 -17.28 11.05
N ARG A 90 -12.93 -18.52 10.66
CA ARG A 90 -12.17 -19.70 11.12
C ARG A 90 -10.76 -19.68 10.54
N VAL A 91 -10.60 -19.43 9.24
CA VAL A 91 -9.27 -19.31 8.61
C VAL A 91 -8.43 -18.24 9.29
N LEU A 92 -9.01 -17.07 9.56
CA LEU A 92 -8.33 -15.98 10.27
C LEU A 92 -7.92 -16.35 11.70
N ALA A 93 -8.76 -17.10 12.42
CA ALA A 93 -8.44 -17.55 13.76
C ALA A 93 -7.37 -18.65 13.79
N ASP A 94 -7.49 -19.65 12.91
CA ASP A 94 -6.62 -20.82 12.90
C ASP A 94 -5.22 -20.49 12.38
N LYS A 95 -5.11 -19.62 11.36
CA LYS A 95 -3.83 -19.29 10.71
C LYS A 95 -3.17 -18.01 11.25
N TYR A 96 -3.97 -17.03 11.65
CA TYR A 96 -3.49 -15.69 12.00
C TYR A 96 -3.83 -15.28 13.44
N GLU A 97 -4.31 -16.21 14.27
CA GLU A 97 -4.61 -16.00 15.69
C GLU A 97 -5.63 -14.88 15.96
N TRP A 98 -6.53 -14.62 15.01
CA TRP A 98 -7.61 -13.65 15.23
C TRP A 98 -8.67 -14.19 16.20
N ASP A 99 -9.26 -13.29 16.98
CA ASP A 99 -10.50 -13.61 17.66
C ASP A 99 -11.62 -13.89 16.64
N VAL A 100 -12.24 -15.07 16.76
CA VAL A 100 -13.29 -15.53 15.83
C VAL A 100 -14.50 -14.60 15.83
N THR A 101 -14.80 -13.96 16.96
CA THR A 101 -15.94 -13.04 17.09
C THR A 101 -15.66 -11.74 16.33
N GLU A 102 -14.46 -11.20 16.46
CA GLU A 102 -14.01 -10.03 15.71
C GLU A 102 -13.90 -10.32 14.21
N ALA A 103 -13.33 -11.47 13.84
CA ALA A 103 -13.18 -11.87 12.44
C ALA A 103 -14.53 -12.03 11.71
N ARG A 104 -15.60 -12.36 12.43
CA ARG A 104 -16.98 -12.38 11.89
C ARG A 104 -17.57 -10.99 11.68
N LYS A 105 -17.03 -9.98 12.34
CA LYS A 105 -17.50 -8.58 12.30
C LYS A 105 -16.67 -7.69 11.37
N ILE A 106 -15.96 -8.28 10.41
CA ILE A 106 -15.36 -7.53 9.30
C ILE A 106 -16.48 -6.87 8.49
N TRP A 107 -16.46 -5.54 8.41
CA TRP A 107 -17.42 -4.75 7.65
C TRP A 107 -17.07 -4.70 6.17
N CYS A 108 -15.81 -4.46 5.85
CA CYS A 108 -15.32 -4.39 4.47
C CYS A 108 -13.81 -4.58 4.39
N PHE A 109 -13.39 -4.96 3.18
CA PHE A 109 -12.01 -4.89 2.71
C PHE A 109 -11.81 -3.56 1.97
N GLY A 110 -10.58 -3.06 1.84
CA GLY A 110 -10.31 -1.82 1.13
C GLY A 110 -8.86 -1.71 0.64
N PRO A 111 -8.58 -0.91 -0.40
CA PRO A 111 -9.55 -0.20 -1.23
C PRO A 111 -10.32 -1.14 -2.19
N ASP A 112 -11.30 -0.58 -2.91
CA ASP A 112 -12.09 -1.24 -3.95
C ASP A 112 -12.82 -2.54 -3.51
N GLY A 113 -13.01 -2.74 -2.21
CA GLY A 113 -13.66 -3.93 -1.65
C GLY A 113 -12.83 -5.21 -1.69
N THR A 114 -11.60 -5.16 -2.19
CA THR A 114 -10.72 -6.34 -2.34
C THR A 114 -9.31 -6.12 -1.81
N GLY A 115 -8.93 -4.88 -1.49
CA GLY A 115 -7.59 -4.59 -1.02
C GLY A 115 -7.28 -5.15 0.39
N PRO A 116 -5.99 -5.28 0.73
CA PRO A 116 -5.49 -5.86 1.97
C PRO A 116 -5.58 -4.88 3.16
N ASN A 117 -6.76 -4.29 3.37
CA ASN A 117 -7.06 -3.50 4.56
C ASN A 117 -8.44 -3.88 5.07
N LEU A 118 -8.61 -3.93 6.39
CA LEU A 118 -9.82 -4.45 7.02
C LEU A 118 -10.44 -3.42 7.96
N LEU A 119 -11.73 -3.16 7.80
CA LEU A 119 -12.52 -2.44 8.80
C LEU A 119 -13.31 -3.44 9.64
N VAL A 120 -13.11 -3.43 10.95
CA VAL A 120 -13.68 -4.39 11.90
C VAL A 120 -14.48 -3.67 12.97
N ASP A 121 -15.71 -4.13 13.21
CA ASP A 121 -16.53 -3.65 14.31
C ASP A 121 -16.23 -4.44 15.59
N ILE A 122 -15.68 -3.76 16.59
CA ILE A 122 -15.47 -4.31 17.93
C ILE A 122 -16.27 -3.55 19.01
N THR A 123 -17.28 -2.79 18.57
CA THR A 123 -18.14 -2.02 19.45
C THR A 123 -19.04 -2.92 20.31
N LYS A 124 -19.52 -2.36 21.43
CA LYS A 124 -20.40 -3.06 22.37
C LYS A 124 -21.70 -2.26 22.55
N GLN A 125 -22.82 -2.85 22.14
CA GLN A 125 -24.18 -2.34 22.38
C GLN A 125 -24.45 -0.90 21.88
N VAL A 126 -23.86 -0.51 20.75
CA VAL A 126 -24.15 0.79 20.11
C VAL A 126 -25.50 0.73 19.40
N GLN A 127 -26.41 1.63 19.79
CA GLN A 127 -27.69 1.80 19.11
C GLN A 127 -27.50 2.39 17.71
N TYR A 128 -28.29 1.93 16.74
CA TYR A 128 -28.30 2.42 15.35
C TYR A 128 -26.99 2.21 14.56
N LEU A 129 -26.05 1.42 15.07
CA LEU A 129 -24.76 1.17 14.41
C LEU A 129 -24.91 0.65 12.97
N GLY A 130 -25.90 -0.23 12.73
CA GLY A 130 -26.17 -0.78 11.41
C GLY A 130 -26.54 0.28 10.36
N GLU A 131 -27.09 1.42 10.76
CA GLU A 131 -27.50 2.48 9.83
C GLU A 131 -26.32 3.30 9.30
N ILE A 132 -25.21 3.35 10.05
CA ILE A 132 -24.02 4.09 9.64
C ILE A 132 -23.00 3.23 8.90
N LYS A 133 -23.23 1.91 8.84
CA LYS A 133 -22.30 0.93 8.27
C LYS A 133 -21.89 1.30 6.85
N ASP A 134 -22.85 1.56 5.97
CA ASP A 134 -22.57 1.87 4.56
C ASP A 134 -21.78 3.17 4.41
N SER A 135 -22.03 4.16 5.27
CA SER A 135 -21.28 5.41 5.30
C SER A 135 -19.83 5.19 5.76
N CYS A 136 -19.62 4.35 6.76
CA CYS A 136 -18.28 3.99 7.21
C CYS A 136 -17.52 3.17 6.16
N VAL A 137 -18.18 2.21 5.50
CA VAL A 137 -17.60 1.42 4.40
C VAL A 137 -17.18 2.34 3.25
N ALA A 138 -18.04 3.28 2.83
CA ALA A 138 -17.72 4.24 1.78
C ALA A 138 -16.52 5.13 2.14
N ALA A 139 -16.49 5.63 3.39
CA ALA A 139 -15.35 6.40 3.89
C ALA A 139 -14.06 5.59 3.90
N PHE A 140 -14.14 4.30 4.27
CA PHE A 140 -13.02 3.39 4.32
C PHE A 140 -12.44 3.11 2.93
N GLN A 141 -13.28 2.89 1.92
CA GLN A 141 -12.81 2.73 0.54
C GLN A 141 -12.00 3.94 0.08
N TRP A 142 -12.47 5.14 0.40
CA TRP A 142 -11.75 6.36 0.06
C TRP A 142 -10.44 6.50 0.86
N ALA A 143 -10.50 6.33 2.18
CA ALA A 143 -9.35 6.47 3.05
C ALA A 143 -8.23 5.48 2.75
N THR A 144 -8.57 4.27 2.28
CA THR A 144 -7.60 3.24 1.87
C THR A 144 -7.10 3.41 0.45
N LYS A 145 -7.79 4.18 -0.39
CA LYS A 145 -7.31 4.57 -1.71
C LYS A 145 -6.34 5.74 -1.65
N GLU A 146 -6.61 6.70 -0.78
CA GLU A 146 -5.79 7.90 -0.57
C GLU A 146 -5.38 7.94 0.90
N GLY A 147 -4.20 7.42 1.23
CA GLY A 147 -3.67 7.45 2.60
C GLY A 147 -3.24 8.86 3.06
N PRO A 148 -3.06 9.06 4.39
CA PRO A 148 -2.74 10.37 4.94
C PRO A 148 -1.30 10.84 4.71
N ILE A 149 -0.36 9.93 4.40
CA ILE A 149 1.08 10.22 4.29
C ILE A 149 1.36 10.91 2.95
N ALA A 150 0.95 10.30 1.84
CA ALA A 150 1.28 10.76 0.48
C ALA A 150 0.13 10.59 -0.52
N GLU A 151 -1.09 10.30 -0.04
CA GLU A 151 -2.25 9.94 -0.88
C GLU A 151 -1.94 8.73 -1.79
N GLU A 152 -1.14 7.79 -1.29
CA GLU A 152 -0.95 6.47 -1.91
C GLU A 152 -1.90 5.46 -1.25
N ASN A 153 -2.17 4.32 -1.92
CA ASN A 153 -3.07 3.32 -1.35
C ASN A 153 -2.50 2.77 -0.03
N LEU A 154 -3.36 2.59 0.98
CA LEU A 154 -3.02 1.85 2.18
C LEU A 154 -2.86 0.36 1.86
N ARG A 155 -1.98 -0.33 2.59
CA ARG A 155 -1.76 -1.78 2.52
C ARG A 155 -1.45 -2.35 3.91
N GLY A 156 -2.01 -3.52 4.20
CA GLY A 156 -1.69 -4.26 5.41
C GLY A 156 -2.20 -3.60 6.69
N CYS A 157 -3.32 -2.88 6.64
CA CYS A 157 -3.85 -2.16 7.81
C CYS A 157 -5.21 -2.72 8.26
N ARG A 158 -5.32 -3.03 9.56
CA ARG A 158 -6.59 -3.34 10.24
C ARG A 158 -7.06 -2.12 11.01
N PHE A 159 -8.35 -1.81 10.92
CA PHE A 159 -8.97 -0.72 11.64
C PHE A 159 -10.12 -1.24 12.50
N ASN A 160 -9.99 -1.06 13.81
CA ASN A 160 -10.96 -1.50 14.79
C ASN A 160 -11.81 -0.31 15.23
N ILE A 161 -13.12 -0.35 14.95
CA ILE A 161 -14.08 0.60 15.51
C ILE A 161 -14.33 0.20 16.97
N LEU A 162 -13.83 1.01 17.90
CA LEU A 162 -13.89 0.74 19.33
C LEU A 162 -15.25 1.08 19.92
N ASP A 163 -15.72 2.30 19.62
CA ASP A 163 -16.96 2.85 20.14
C ASP A 163 -17.51 3.89 19.17
N VAL A 164 -18.82 4.12 19.23
CA VAL A 164 -19.51 5.12 18.43
C VAL A 164 -20.62 5.74 19.26
N THR A 165 -20.65 7.07 19.33
CA THR A 165 -21.81 7.80 19.84
C THR A 165 -22.55 8.43 18.68
N LEU A 166 -23.85 8.14 18.59
CA LEU A 166 -24.72 8.62 17.52
C LEU A 166 -25.86 9.46 18.07
N HIS A 167 -26.28 10.45 17.30
CA HIS A 167 -27.52 11.16 17.59
C HIS A 167 -28.73 10.24 17.40
N ALA A 168 -29.78 10.41 18.22
CA ALA A 168 -30.98 9.58 18.18
C ALA A 168 -31.73 9.68 16.83
N ASP A 169 -31.85 10.90 16.29
CA ASP A 169 -32.52 11.12 15.01
C ASP A 169 -31.61 10.86 13.80
N ALA A 170 -32.13 10.08 12.84
CA ALA A 170 -31.40 9.69 11.62
C ALA A 170 -30.95 10.90 10.77
N ILE A 171 -31.69 12.01 10.79
CA ILE A 171 -31.35 13.24 10.05
C ILE A 171 -29.98 13.82 10.46
N HIS A 172 -29.53 13.54 11.68
CA HIS A 172 -28.26 14.04 12.22
C HIS A 172 -27.10 13.06 12.04
N ARG A 173 -27.33 11.87 11.47
CA ARG A 173 -26.32 10.83 11.23
C ARG A 173 -26.29 10.33 9.77
N GLY A 174 -26.76 11.15 8.83
CA GLY A 174 -26.66 10.86 7.40
C GLY A 174 -25.21 10.82 6.88
N GLY A 175 -25.02 10.34 5.64
CA GLY A 175 -23.69 10.12 5.06
C GLY A 175 -22.78 11.36 5.05
N GLY A 176 -23.32 12.56 4.82
CA GLY A 176 -22.55 13.81 4.89
C GLY A 176 -21.98 14.13 6.28
N GLN A 177 -22.47 13.48 7.34
CA GLN A 177 -21.93 13.58 8.69
C GLN A 177 -20.96 12.44 8.99
N ILE A 178 -21.30 11.21 8.64
CA ILE A 178 -20.52 10.03 9.02
C ILE A 178 -19.29 9.83 8.13
N ILE A 179 -19.41 9.99 6.80
CA ILE A 179 -18.32 9.74 5.86
C ILE A 179 -17.06 10.56 6.19
N PRO A 180 -17.13 11.90 6.33
CA PRO A 180 -15.94 12.68 6.67
C PRO A 180 -15.39 12.35 8.06
N THR A 181 -16.25 12.01 9.02
CA THR A 181 -15.84 11.62 10.38
C THR A 181 -15.06 10.31 10.38
N CYS A 182 -15.58 9.29 9.69
CA CYS A 182 -14.94 8.00 9.57
C CYS A 182 -13.60 8.12 8.82
N ARG A 183 -13.55 8.90 7.72
CA ARG A 183 -12.29 9.14 7.00
C ARG A 183 -11.24 9.82 7.88
N ARG A 184 -11.62 10.85 8.64
CA ARG A 184 -10.71 11.55 9.56
C ARG A 184 -10.18 10.63 10.66
N VAL A 185 -11.03 9.81 11.26
CA VAL A 185 -10.57 8.90 12.33
C VAL A 185 -9.65 7.79 11.81
N VAL A 186 -9.87 7.29 10.58
CA VAL A 186 -8.94 6.37 9.91
C VAL A 186 -7.56 7.01 9.76
N TYR A 187 -7.48 8.25 9.28
CA TYR A 187 -6.21 8.98 9.14
C TYR A 187 -5.53 9.26 10.48
N ALA A 188 -6.28 9.68 11.50
CA ALA A 188 -5.74 9.84 12.84
C ALA A 188 -5.17 8.51 13.39
N SER A 189 -5.86 7.40 13.13
CA SER A 189 -5.42 6.07 13.56
C SER A 189 -4.13 5.64 12.87
N VAL A 190 -3.97 5.92 11.57
CA VAL A 190 -2.71 5.66 10.84
C VAL A 190 -1.55 6.47 11.41
N LEU A 191 -1.74 7.77 11.63
CA LEU A 191 -0.69 8.66 12.13
C LEU A 191 -0.21 8.32 13.54
N THR A 192 -1.04 7.65 14.34
CA THR A 192 -0.69 7.20 15.70
C THR A 192 -0.17 5.76 15.75
N ALA A 193 -0.16 5.05 14.63
CA ALA A 193 0.18 3.62 14.53
C ALA A 193 1.57 3.35 13.93
N SER A 194 2.53 4.27 14.16
CA SER A 194 3.87 4.22 13.57
C SER A 194 3.81 4.05 12.04
N PRO A 195 3.38 5.09 11.31
CA PRO A 195 3.17 5.02 9.86
C PRO A 195 4.46 4.69 9.13
N GLY A 196 4.34 3.90 8.06
CA GLY A 196 5.44 3.51 7.18
C GLY A 196 5.03 3.54 5.72
N ILE A 197 6.01 3.45 4.83
CA ILE A 197 5.78 3.26 3.39
C ILE A 197 6.41 1.95 2.93
N GLN A 198 5.72 1.26 2.03
CA GLN A 198 6.23 0.08 1.36
C GLN A 198 6.62 0.44 -0.06
N GLU A 199 7.83 0.06 -0.45
CA GLU A 199 8.30 0.16 -1.83
C GLU A 199 8.01 -1.16 -2.56
N PRO A 200 7.67 -1.12 -3.86
CA PRO A 200 7.52 -2.33 -4.64
C PRO A 200 8.90 -2.86 -5.04
N VAL A 201 9.03 -4.18 -5.06
CA VAL A 201 10.27 -4.89 -5.36
C VAL A 201 10.04 -5.88 -6.51
N TYR A 202 10.97 -5.88 -7.46
CA TYR A 202 11.01 -6.87 -8.53
C TYR A 202 11.75 -8.12 -8.08
N LEU A 203 11.25 -9.28 -8.49
CA LEU A 203 12.06 -10.48 -8.68
C LEU A 203 12.69 -10.39 -10.07
N VAL A 204 14.01 -10.28 -10.08
CA VAL A 204 14.82 -10.23 -11.30
C VAL A 204 15.50 -11.57 -11.49
N GLU A 205 15.25 -12.20 -12.64
CA GLU A 205 15.96 -13.38 -13.11
C GLU A 205 16.88 -12.97 -14.27
N ILE A 206 18.18 -13.21 -14.12
CA ILE A 206 19.19 -12.80 -15.09
C ILE A 206 19.94 -14.02 -15.57
N GLN A 207 19.91 -14.27 -16.89
CA GLN A 207 20.69 -15.32 -17.51
C GLN A 207 21.93 -14.72 -18.15
N CYS A 208 23.11 -15.25 -17.82
CA CYS A 208 24.36 -14.79 -18.43
C CYS A 208 25.41 -15.93 -18.49
N PRO A 209 26.44 -15.80 -19.33
CA PRO A 209 27.61 -16.66 -19.26
C PRO A 209 28.40 -16.45 -17.95
N ASP A 210 29.05 -17.49 -17.45
CA ASP A 210 29.88 -17.46 -16.23
C ASP A 210 30.92 -16.30 -16.22
N SER A 211 31.49 -15.99 -17.39
CA SER A 211 32.45 -14.89 -17.56
C SER A 211 31.90 -13.49 -17.26
N ALA A 212 30.57 -13.30 -17.29
CA ALA A 212 29.91 -12.00 -17.17
C ALA A 212 29.19 -11.79 -15.82
N ILE A 213 29.20 -12.78 -14.92
CA ILE A 213 28.50 -12.74 -13.63
C ILE A 213 28.94 -11.56 -12.77
N GLY A 214 30.24 -11.23 -12.77
CA GLY A 214 30.77 -10.10 -12.00
C GLY A 214 30.10 -8.76 -12.36
N GLY A 215 29.67 -8.60 -13.61
CA GLY A 215 28.92 -7.42 -14.06
C GLY A 215 27.54 -7.32 -13.41
N ILE A 216 26.85 -8.45 -13.21
CA ILE A 216 25.54 -8.51 -12.55
C ILE A 216 25.64 -8.02 -11.09
N TYR A 217 26.57 -8.59 -10.32
CA TYR A 217 26.77 -8.20 -8.92
C TYR A 217 27.14 -6.71 -8.78
N SER A 218 27.98 -6.19 -9.69
CA SER A 218 28.33 -4.76 -9.71
C SER A 218 27.11 -3.86 -9.92
N CYS A 219 26.21 -4.22 -10.85
CA CYS A 219 24.99 -3.46 -11.12
C CYS A 219 23.98 -3.56 -9.96
N LEU A 220 23.77 -4.76 -9.40
CA LEU A 220 22.81 -4.97 -8.31
C LEU A 220 23.25 -4.27 -7.02
N ASN A 221 24.53 -4.37 -6.63
CA ASN A 221 25.03 -3.77 -5.39
C ASN A 221 24.87 -2.23 -5.36
N LYS A 222 25.00 -1.56 -6.52
CA LYS A 222 24.78 -0.11 -6.62
C LYS A 222 23.33 0.30 -6.44
N ARG A 223 22.39 -0.64 -6.61
CA ARG A 223 20.94 -0.41 -6.70
C ARG A 223 20.16 -1.11 -5.57
N ARG A 224 20.83 -1.42 -4.45
CA ARG A 224 20.26 -2.18 -3.32
C ARG A 224 19.67 -3.54 -3.71
N GLY A 225 20.20 -4.15 -4.77
CA GLY A 225 19.78 -5.47 -5.21
C GLY A 225 20.28 -6.55 -4.24
N GLN A 226 19.41 -7.51 -3.91
CA GLN A 226 19.74 -8.63 -3.02
C GLN A 226 19.68 -9.94 -3.80
N VAL A 227 20.85 -10.51 -4.09
CA VAL A 227 20.96 -11.83 -4.72
C VAL A 227 20.70 -12.92 -3.67
N PHE A 228 19.84 -13.89 -3.99
CA PHE A 228 19.50 -14.98 -3.08
C PHE A 228 19.60 -16.38 -3.71
N SER A 229 19.69 -16.47 -5.03
CA SER A 229 19.91 -17.74 -5.74
C SER A 229 20.81 -17.52 -6.95
N GLU A 230 21.76 -18.44 -7.10
CA GLU A 230 22.66 -18.54 -8.23
C GLU A 230 22.70 -20.02 -8.64
N GLU A 231 22.21 -20.32 -9.84
CA GLU A 231 22.10 -21.69 -10.35
C GLU A 231 22.80 -21.79 -11.71
N GLN A 232 23.82 -22.64 -11.78
CA GLN A 232 24.46 -22.95 -13.06
C GLN A 232 23.64 -23.99 -13.81
N LYS A 233 23.27 -23.69 -15.06
CA LYS A 233 22.47 -24.59 -15.88
C LYS A 233 23.33 -25.78 -16.35
N PRO A 234 23.04 -27.03 -15.91
CA PRO A 234 23.89 -28.17 -16.20
C PRO A 234 24.10 -28.38 -17.70
N GLY A 235 25.35 -28.60 -18.11
CA GLY A 235 25.71 -28.81 -19.51
C GLY A 235 25.83 -27.53 -20.35
N THR A 236 25.70 -26.34 -19.76
CA THR A 236 25.92 -25.05 -20.45
C THR A 236 26.76 -24.10 -19.59
N PRO A 237 27.50 -23.13 -20.18
CA PRO A 237 28.22 -22.10 -19.43
C PRO A 237 27.29 -20.99 -18.90
N ILE A 238 25.98 -21.21 -18.87
CA ILE A 238 24.97 -20.22 -18.49
C ILE A 238 24.68 -20.36 -17.00
N VAL A 239 24.66 -19.22 -16.32
CA VAL A 239 24.25 -19.09 -14.92
C VAL A 239 23.00 -18.23 -14.85
N ASN A 240 22.04 -18.71 -14.05
CA ASN A 240 20.82 -18.01 -13.73
C ASN A 240 20.96 -17.39 -12.34
N VAL A 241 20.89 -16.07 -12.26
CA VAL A 241 20.96 -15.30 -11.01
C VAL A 241 19.57 -14.77 -10.70
N LYS A 242 19.07 -15.04 -9.50
CA LYS A 242 17.82 -14.47 -8.98
C LYS A 242 18.09 -13.48 -7.87
N ALA A 243 17.50 -12.31 -7.98
CA ALA A 243 17.70 -11.21 -7.05
C ALA A 243 16.41 -10.40 -6.85
N TYR A 244 16.30 -9.79 -5.68
CA TYR A 244 15.33 -8.73 -5.42
C TYR A 244 15.91 -7.37 -5.81
N LEU A 245 15.14 -6.55 -6.52
CA LEU A 245 15.54 -5.20 -6.95
C LEU A 245 14.38 -4.22 -6.71
N PRO A 246 14.55 -3.19 -5.85
CA PRO A 246 13.52 -2.17 -5.68
C PRO A 246 13.21 -1.46 -7.00
N ILE A 247 11.93 -1.30 -7.34
CA ILE A 247 11.51 -0.72 -8.65
C ILE A 247 12.05 0.70 -8.81
N ASN A 248 12.12 1.49 -7.74
CA ASN A 248 12.65 2.85 -7.82
C ASN A 248 14.14 2.89 -8.20
N GLU A 249 14.87 1.81 -7.94
CA GLU A 249 16.28 1.65 -8.31
C GLU A 249 16.44 0.89 -9.64
N SER A 250 15.36 0.46 -10.31
CA SER A 250 15.43 -0.29 -11.57
C SER A 250 15.56 0.60 -12.81
N PHE A 251 15.31 1.91 -12.70
CA PHE A 251 15.40 2.82 -13.84
C PHE A 251 16.82 2.86 -14.41
N GLY A 252 16.94 2.57 -15.72
CA GLY A 252 18.23 2.45 -16.40
C GLY A 252 19.02 1.18 -16.07
N PHE A 253 18.46 0.25 -15.28
CA PHE A 253 19.13 -1.01 -14.92
C PHE A 253 19.54 -1.84 -16.14
N ASN A 254 18.66 -1.93 -17.15
CA ASN A 254 18.94 -2.70 -18.36
C ASN A 254 20.13 -2.15 -19.15
N ALA A 255 20.27 -0.83 -19.23
CA ALA A 255 21.38 -0.18 -19.93
C ALA A 255 22.71 -0.42 -19.19
N ASP A 256 22.71 -0.23 -17.87
CA ASP A 256 23.87 -0.49 -17.02
C ASP A 256 24.29 -1.96 -17.07
N LEU A 257 23.33 -2.88 -16.97
CA LEU A 257 23.58 -4.31 -17.03
C LEU A 257 24.16 -4.72 -18.38
N ARG A 258 23.61 -4.19 -19.48
CA ARG A 258 24.12 -4.42 -20.82
C ARG A 258 25.55 -3.92 -20.96
N SER A 259 25.86 -2.73 -20.43
CA SER A 259 27.23 -2.18 -20.44
C SER A 259 28.19 -3.02 -19.61
N ALA A 260 27.80 -3.43 -18.41
CA ALA A 260 28.65 -4.20 -17.49
C ALA A 260 28.92 -5.63 -17.95
N THR A 261 28.04 -6.19 -18.79
CA THR A 261 28.12 -7.58 -19.27
C THR A 261 28.45 -7.67 -20.77
N SER A 262 28.81 -6.56 -21.41
CA SER A 262 29.02 -6.50 -22.87
C SER A 262 27.83 -7.04 -23.68
N GLY A 263 26.61 -6.86 -23.14
CA GLY A 263 25.35 -7.33 -23.73
C GLY A 263 25.09 -8.83 -23.64
N GLN A 264 25.83 -9.55 -22.79
CA GLN A 264 25.68 -11.00 -22.64
C GLN A 264 24.63 -11.41 -21.60
N ALA A 265 24.17 -10.49 -20.75
CA ALA A 265 23.13 -10.76 -19.77
C ALA A 265 21.73 -10.41 -20.28
N PHE A 266 20.78 -11.30 -19.96
CA PHE A 266 19.37 -11.17 -20.30
C PHE A 266 18.54 -11.08 -19.02
N PRO A 267 18.13 -9.87 -18.60
CA PRO A 267 17.29 -9.68 -17.43
C PRO A 267 15.81 -9.91 -17.76
N GLN A 268 15.10 -10.52 -16.84
CA GLN A 268 13.64 -10.54 -16.75
C GLN A 268 13.26 -10.06 -15.36
N ALA A 269 12.32 -9.12 -15.27
CA ALA A 269 11.86 -8.57 -14.00
C ALA A 269 10.34 -8.69 -13.92
N VAL A 270 9.86 -9.23 -12.80
CA VAL A 270 8.43 -9.33 -12.49
C VAL A 270 8.19 -8.74 -11.11
N PHE A 271 7.05 -8.08 -10.89
CA PHE A 271 6.68 -7.65 -9.54
C PHE A 271 6.58 -8.88 -8.64
N ASP A 272 7.20 -8.80 -7.47
CA ASP A 272 7.24 -9.90 -6.51
C ASP A 272 6.48 -9.55 -5.24
N HIS A 273 6.94 -8.54 -4.49
CA HIS A 273 6.34 -8.15 -3.23
C HIS A 273 6.48 -6.66 -2.91
N TRP A 274 5.75 -6.23 -1.89
CA TRP A 274 5.91 -4.93 -1.25
C TRP A 274 6.83 -5.07 -0.04
N GLN A 275 7.83 -4.19 0.07
CA GLN A 275 8.80 -4.21 1.15
C GLN A 275 8.70 -2.94 1.98
N LEU A 276 8.58 -3.07 3.30
CA LEU A 276 8.62 -1.94 4.21
C LEU A 276 9.98 -1.24 4.14
N MET A 277 9.97 0.07 3.92
CA MET A 277 11.19 0.87 3.92
C MET A 277 11.65 1.17 5.36
N SER A 278 12.97 1.16 5.57
CA SER A 278 13.56 1.56 6.85
C SER A 278 13.56 3.09 7.00
N GLY A 279 12.93 3.58 8.06
CA GLY A 279 12.84 5.01 8.38
C GLY A 279 11.45 5.41 8.83
N ASN A 280 11.32 6.65 9.32
CA ASN A 280 10.03 7.22 9.73
C ASN A 280 9.63 8.34 8.75
N PRO A 281 8.49 8.22 8.04
CA PRO A 281 8.04 9.25 7.10
C PRO A 281 7.70 10.59 7.76
N LEU A 282 7.53 10.64 9.09
CA LEU A 282 7.22 11.86 9.83
C LEU A 282 8.47 12.64 10.28
N GLU A 283 9.65 12.02 10.27
CA GLU A 283 10.89 12.59 10.80
C GLU A 283 11.87 12.93 9.69
N ALA A 284 12.42 14.15 9.71
CA ALA A 284 13.42 14.57 8.72
C ALA A 284 14.75 13.82 8.88
N GLY A 285 15.52 13.73 7.78
CA GLY A 285 16.87 13.16 7.78
C GLY A 285 16.94 11.67 7.41
N ASN A 286 15.86 11.10 6.87
CA ASN A 286 15.86 9.75 6.32
C ASN A 286 15.29 9.70 4.90
N LYS A 287 15.66 8.66 4.14
CA LYS A 287 15.27 8.49 2.73
C LYS A 287 13.75 8.41 2.55
N VAL A 288 13.04 7.84 3.51
CA VAL A 288 11.58 7.68 3.47
C VAL A 288 10.88 9.04 3.53
N TYR A 289 11.34 9.94 4.41
CA TYR A 289 10.85 11.31 4.51
C TYR A 289 11.04 12.09 3.21
N ASP A 290 12.21 12.00 2.59
CA ASP A 290 12.51 12.69 1.33
C ASP A 290 11.62 12.18 0.19
N ILE A 291 11.45 10.86 0.06
CA ILE A 291 10.55 10.24 -0.91
C ILE A 291 9.11 10.74 -0.72
N VAL A 292 8.61 10.77 0.51
CA VAL A 292 7.25 11.24 0.78
C VAL A 292 7.08 12.70 0.38
N ARG A 293 8.03 13.57 0.72
CA ARG A 293 7.98 14.99 0.32
C ARG A 293 7.97 15.17 -1.19
N ASP A 294 8.77 14.40 -1.92
CA ASP A 294 8.83 14.45 -3.38
C ASP A 294 7.51 13.98 -4.00
N VAL A 295 6.94 12.89 -3.50
CA VAL A 295 5.62 12.38 -3.93
C VAL A 295 4.54 13.43 -3.67
N ARG A 296 4.52 14.04 -2.47
CA ARG A 296 3.54 15.08 -2.09
C ARG A 296 3.66 16.31 -2.98
N THR A 297 4.88 16.81 -3.17
CA THR A 297 5.16 17.99 -4.02
C THR A 297 4.73 17.74 -5.46
N ARG A 298 5.02 16.55 -5.99
CA ARG A 298 4.62 16.14 -7.34
C ARG A 298 3.10 16.07 -7.51
N LYS A 299 2.37 15.65 -6.47
CA LYS A 299 0.89 15.64 -6.44
C LYS A 299 0.28 17.03 -6.19
N GLY A 300 1.10 18.06 -5.95
CA GLY A 300 0.61 19.40 -5.62
C GLY A 300 0.10 19.53 -4.17
N LEU A 301 0.45 18.60 -3.29
CA LEU A 301 0.14 18.63 -1.87
C LEU A 301 1.15 19.48 -1.10
N THR A 302 0.80 19.84 0.14
CA THR A 302 1.78 20.44 1.05
C THR A 302 2.94 19.45 1.28
N PRO A 303 4.21 19.86 1.18
CA PRO A 303 5.34 18.93 1.33
C PRO A 303 5.34 18.21 2.68
N ASP A 304 4.94 18.91 3.75
CA ASP A 304 4.81 18.31 5.08
C ASP A 304 3.52 17.49 5.20
N ILE A 305 3.65 16.33 5.86
CA ILE A 305 2.52 15.47 6.21
C ILE A 305 1.65 16.22 7.24
N PRO A 306 0.32 16.23 7.08
CA PRO A 306 -0.52 16.95 8.03
C PRO A 306 -0.44 16.33 9.42
N GLY A 307 -0.37 17.19 10.45
CA GLY A 307 -0.32 16.77 11.84
C GLY A 307 -1.59 16.06 12.30
N LEU A 308 -1.46 15.31 13.40
CA LEU A 308 -2.57 14.58 14.02
C LEU A 308 -3.75 15.50 14.39
N ASP A 309 -3.45 16.75 14.76
CA ASP A 309 -4.42 17.80 15.12
C ASP A 309 -5.43 18.12 14.00
N LYS A 310 -5.07 17.88 12.74
CA LYS A 310 -6.00 18.03 11.61
C LYS A 310 -7.12 16.99 11.62
N TYR A 311 -6.84 15.80 12.16
CA TYR A 311 -7.72 14.63 12.04
C TYR A 311 -8.34 14.22 13.37
N TYR A 312 -7.64 14.45 14.47
CA TYR A 312 -8.03 14.10 15.83
C TYR A 312 -8.80 15.23 16.51
N ASP A 313 -9.97 14.90 17.07
CA ASP A 313 -10.73 15.82 17.90
C ASP A 313 -10.54 15.48 19.38
N LYS A 314 -10.26 16.50 20.21
CA LYS A 314 -10.26 16.35 21.67
C LYS A 314 -11.69 16.20 22.18
N LEU A 315 -11.88 15.41 23.25
CA LEU A 315 -13.16 15.20 23.94
C LEU A 315 -13.84 16.52 24.33
#